data_AF-A0A4Y7U2T7-F1
#
_entry.id   AF-A0A4Y7U2T7-F1
#
_cell.length_a   1.000
_cell.length_b   1.000
_cell.length_c   1.000
_cell.angle_alpha   90.00
_cell.angle_beta   90.00
_cell.angle_gamma   90.00
#
_symmetry.space_group_name_H-M   'P 1'
#
loop_
_entity.id
_entity.type
_entity.pdbx_description
1 polymer ?
#
loop_
_entity_poly.entity_id
_entity_poly.type
_entity_poly.pdbx_seq_one_letter_code
_entity_poly.pdbx_strand_id
1 'polypeptide(L)'
;FVVTDSDLIFNEIVAKGGKAIMSIKEHESGSDRIAEAVANLDVDIVVNVQGDEPFTEAGPLEQVLTVFRNDPDHKVDLASLMREITDEEEINNPNNVKVVVD
;
A
#
# COMPACT_ATOMS: atom_id res chain seq x y z
N PHE A 1 -7.88 -6.32 -2.19
CA PHE A 1 -8.35 -6.96 -0.94
C PHE A 1 -8.13 -5.96 0.19
N VAL A 2 -8.93 -6.01 1.26
CA VAL A 2 -8.65 -5.28 2.51
C VAL A 2 -8.10 -6.28 3.51
N VAL A 3 -6.91 -6.03 4.08
CA VAL A 3 -6.32 -6.89 5.10
C VAL A 3 -6.50 -6.23 6.46
N THR A 4 -7.12 -6.92 7.41
CA THR A 4 -7.47 -6.35 8.72
C THR A 4 -7.40 -7.41 9.82
N ASP A 5 -7.15 -6.97 11.05
CA ASP A 5 -7.23 -7.76 12.29
C ASP A 5 -8.60 -7.57 12.99
N SER A 6 -9.49 -6.74 12.44
CA SER A 6 -10.76 -6.37 13.05
C SER A 6 -11.94 -7.07 12.38
N ASP A 7 -12.70 -7.82 13.19
CA ASP A 7 -13.98 -8.40 12.75
C ASP A 7 -14.97 -7.35 12.26
N LEU A 8 -14.95 -6.14 12.85
CA LEU A 8 -15.84 -5.04 12.45
C LEU A 8 -15.53 -4.61 11.01
N ILE A 9 -14.26 -4.37 10.70
CA ILE A 9 -13.81 -3.95 9.37
C ILE A 9 -14.06 -5.07 8.36
N PHE A 10 -13.72 -6.31 8.71
CA PHE A 10 -13.94 -7.46 7.84
C PHE A 10 -15.42 -7.60 7.44
N ASN A 11 -16.32 -7.59 8.44
CA ASN A 11 -17.75 -7.74 8.21
C ASN A 11 -18.32 -6.59 7.39
N GLU A 12 -17.90 -5.35 7.63
CA GLU A 12 -18.35 -4.19 6.84
C GLU A 12 -17.94 -4.33 5.36
N ILE A 13 -16.68 -4.68 5.09
CA ILE A 13 -16.18 -4.84 3.72
C ILE A 13 -16.94 -5.96 2.99
N VAL A 14 -17.11 -7.12 3.62
CA VAL A 14 -17.83 -8.26 3.02
C VAL A 14 -19.31 -7.92 2.82
N ALA A 15 -19.96 -7.23 3.78
CA ALA A 15 -21.35 -6.80 3.65
C ALA A 15 -21.57 -5.81 2.49
N LYS A 16 -20.55 -5.03 2.13
CA LYS A 16 -20.55 -4.14 0.96
C LYS A 16 -20.12 -4.84 -0.34
N GLY A 17 -19.89 -6.16 -0.32
CA GLY A 17 -19.48 -6.94 -1.49
C GLY A 17 -17.99 -6.85 -1.83
N GLY A 18 -17.19 -6.25 -0.94
CA GLY A 18 -15.74 -6.22 -1.05
C GLY A 18 -15.10 -7.56 -0.65
N LYS A 19 -13.79 -7.67 -0.88
CA LYS A 19 -12.99 -8.84 -0.48
C LYS A 19 -12.05 -8.43 0.66
N ALA A 20 -12.23 -9.04 1.82
CA ALA A 20 -11.38 -8.86 2.99
C ALA A 20 -10.63 -10.15 3.35
N ILE A 21 -9.47 -10.01 3.97
CA ILE A 21 -8.63 -11.09 4.52
C ILE A 21 -8.36 -10.73 5.98
N MET A 22 -8.60 -11.67 6.90
CA MET A 22 -8.20 -11.52 8.30
C MET A 22 -6.71 -11.80 8.44
N SER A 23 -5.94 -10.92 9.08
CA SER A 23 -4.57 -11.23 9.47
C SER A 23 -4.56 -12.27 10.59
N ILE A 24 -3.58 -13.17 10.57
CA ILE A 24 -3.50 -14.33 11.45
C ILE A 24 -2.81 -13.98 12.77
N LYS A 25 -1.86 -13.05 12.74
CA LYS A 25 -1.07 -12.62 13.90
C LYS A 25 -0.94 -11.10 13.98
N GLU A 26 -0.44 -10.63 15.13
CA GLU A 26 0.04 -9.26 15.25
C GLU A 26 1.36 -9.08 14.48
N HIS A 27 1.47 -7.96 13.77
CA HIS A 27 2.62 -7.61 12.94
C HIS A 27 3.20 -6.26 13.39
N GLU A 28 4.53 -6.12 13.31
CA GLU A 28 5.21 -4.87 13.67
C GLU A 28 5.01 -3.77 12.62
N SER A 29 4.77 -4.14 11.36
CA SER A 29 4.56 -3.21 10.26
C SER A 29 3.38 -3.60 9.35
N GLY A 30 2.83 -2.61 8.64
CA GLY A 30 1.80 -2.85 7.63
C GLY A 30 2.28 -3.74 6.47
N SER A 31 3.56 -3.63 6.09
CA SER A 31 4.15 -4.45 5.03
C SER A 31 4.19 -5.94 5.40
N ASP A 32 4.49 -6.27 6.66
CA ASP A 32 4.47 -7.66 7.13
C ASP A 32 3.07 -8.27 7.09
N ARG A 33 2.06 -7.45 7.44
CA ARG A 33 0.64 -7.85 7.37
C ARG A 33 0.23 -8.16 5.93
N ILE A 34 0.66 -7.34 4.96
CA ILE A 34 0.37 -7.59 3.55
C ILE A 34 1.13 -8.82 3.05
N ALA A 35 2.41 -8.97 3.41
CA ALA A 35 3.23 -10.13 3.01
C ALA A 35 2.60 -11.46 3.45
N GLU A 36 2.05 -11.53 4.67
CA GLU A 36 1.30 -12.69 5.13
C GLU A 36 0.04 -12.94 4.29
N ALA A 37 -0.75 -11.89 4.04
CA ALA A 37 -2.03 -12.02 3.34
C ALA A 37 -1.88 -12.46 1.88
N VAL A 38 -0.78 -12.07 1.23
CA VAL A 38 -0.52 -12.39 -0.18
C VAL A 38 0.32 -13.65 -0.39
N ALA A 39 0.87 -14.26 0.67
CA ALA A 39 1.77 -15.42 0.58
C ALA A 39 1.18 -16.63 -0.17
N ASN A 40 -0.15 -16.76 -0.17
CA ASN A 40 -0.86 -17.85 -0.86
C ASN A 40 -1.57 -17.39 -2.15
N LEU A 41 -1.33 -16.16 -2.60
CA LEU A 41 -1.90 -15.63 -3.84
C LEU A 41 -0.89 -15.82 -4.98
N ASP A 42 -1.36 -16.36 -6.10
CA ASP A 42 -0.59 -16.45 -7.34
C ASP A 42 -0.71 -15.11 -8.08
N VAL A 43 0.16 -14.15 -7.72
CA VAL A 43 0.19 -12.79 -8.28
C VAL A 43 1.63 -12.32 -8.49
N ASP A 44 1.86 -11.57 -9.58
CA ASP A 44 3.20 -11.04 -9.90
C ASP A 44 3.52 -9.75 -9.13
N ILE A 45 2.51 -8.90 -8.91
CA ILE A 45 2.69 -7.56 -8.35
C ILE A 45 1.63 -7.32 -7.27
N VAL A 46 2.10 -6.87 -6.11
CA VAL A 46 1.25 -6.44 -5.00
C VAL A 46 1.42 -4.94 -4.80
N VAL A 47 0.33 -4.19 -4.94
CA VAL A 47 0.29 -2.77 -4.63
C VAL A 47 -0.33 -2.57 -3.26
N ASN A 48 0.46 -2.08 -2.30
CA ASN A 48 -0.02 -1.74 -0.97
C ASN A 48 -0.63 -0.34 -0.97
N VAL A 49 -1.89 -0.22 -0.52
CA VAL A 49 -2.60 1.05 -0.36
C VAL A 49 -3.08 1.14 1.09
N GLN A 50 -2.68 2.19 1.79
CA GLN A 50 -3.06 2.39 3.19
C GLN A 50 -4.54 2.79 3.29
N GLY A 51 -5.24 2.27 4.30
CA GLY A 51 -6.68 2.48 4.48
C GLY A 51 -7.06 3.85 5.05
N ASP A 52 -6.10 4.58 5.58
CA ASP A 52 -6.22 5.94 6.14
C ASP A 52 -5.95 7.04 5.10
N GLU A 53 -5.71 6.67 3.83
CA GLU A 53 -5.52 7.56 2.69
C GLU A 53 -6.76 7.54 1.76
N PRO A 54 -7.91 8.13 2.18
CA PRO A 54 -9.17 8.06 1.45
C PRO A 54 -9.15 8.79 0.10
N PHE A 55 -8.16 9.66 -0.11
CA PHE A 55 -7.99 10.46 -1.34
C PHE A 55 -6.89 9.91 -2.24
N THR A 56 -6.58 8.61 -2.13
CA THR A 56 -5.63 7.97 -3.06
C THR A 56 -6.15 8.09 -4.50
N GLU A 57 -5.42 8.83 -5.32
CA GLU A 57 -5.75 9.01 -6.74
C GLU A 57 -5.25 7.83 -7.58
N ALA A 58 -5.98 7.51 -8.66
CA ALA A 58 -5.58 6.44 -9.57
C ALA A 58 -4.28 6.75 -10.33
N GLY A 59 -4.00 8.03 -10.61
CA GLY A 59 -2.80 8.46 -11.36
C GLY A 59 -1.49 8.02 -10.71
N PRO A 60 -1.24 8.38 -9.43
CA PRO A 60 -0.10 7.89 -8.66
C PRO A 60 0.06 6.36 -8.69
N LEU A 61 -1.02 5.60 -8.50
CA LEU A 61 -0.96 4.13 -8.52
C LEU A 61 -0.55 3.59 -9.90
N GLU A 62 -1.06 4.17 -10.99
CA GLU A 62 -0.64 3.81 -12.35
C GLU A 62 0.84 4.12 -12.61
N GLN A 63 1.39 5.18 -12.00
CA GLN A 63 2.82 5.48 -12.10
C GLN A 63 3.67 4.38 -11.46
N VAL A 64 3.30 3.85 -10.29
CA VAL A 64 3.99 2.70 -9.66
C VAL A 64 3.93 1.48 -10.56
N LEU A 65 2.73 1.14 -11.04
CA LEU A 65 2.53 -0.03 -11.90
C LEU A 65 3.35 0.08 -13.19
N THR A 66 3.52 1.28 -13.71
CA THR A 66 4.32 1.52 -14.91
C THR A 66 5.80 1.20 -14.71
N VAL A 67 6.35 1.38 -13.50
CA VAL A 67 7.73 0.98 -13.18
C VAL A 67 7.93 -0.51 -13.42
N PHE A 68 7.04 -1.35 -12.89
CA PHE A 68 7.11 -2.80 -13.05
C PHE A 68 6.76 -3.24 -14.49
N ARG A 69 5.80 -2.59 -15.15
CA ARG A 69 5.44 -2.89 -16.55
C ARG A 69 6.59 -2.60 -17.52
N ASN A 70 7.44 -1.61 -17.21
CA ASN A 70 8.59 -1.23 -18.03
C ASN A 70 9.88 -1.98 -17.65
N ASP A 71 9.78 -2.99 -16.79
CA ASP A 71 10.91 -3.81 -16.34
C ASP A 71 10.72 -5.28 -16.78
N PRO A 72 10.89 -5.57 -18.08
CA PRO A 72 10.68 -6.93 -18.61
C PRO A 72 11.69 -7.95 -18.08
N ASP A 73 12.79 -7.50 -17.49
CA ASP A 73 13.81 -8.34 -16.88
C ASP A 73 13.55 -8.60 -15.38
N HIS A 74 12.49 -8.04 -14.80
CA HIS A 74 12.13 -8.16 -13.38
C HIS A 74 13.29 -7.84 -12.41
N LYS A 75 13.99 -6.73 -12.67
CA LYS A 75 15.08 -6.22 -11.82
C LYS A 75 14.57 -5.36 -10.65
N VAL A 76 13.33 -4.88 -10.71
CA VAL A 76 12.73 -4.03 -9.68
C VAL A 76 11.93 -4.90 -8.72
N ASP A 77 12.45 -5.06 -7.51
CA ASP A 77 11.74 -5.75 -6.42
C ASP A 77 10.78 -4.83 -5.66
N LEU A 78 11.05 -3.51 -5.65
CA LEU A 78 10.29 -2.53 -4.89
C LEU A 78 10.30 -1.16 -5.58
N ALA A 79 9.12 -0.54 -5.65
CA ALA A 79 8.96 0.84 -6.09
C ALA A 79 8.04 1.59 -5.11
N SER A 80 8.48 2.77 -4.70
CA SER A 80 7.73 3.68 -3.82
C SER A 80 7.53 5.01 -4.53
N LEU A 81 6.33 5.59 -4.43
CA LEU A 81 6.10 6.95 -4.91
C LEU A 81 6.62 7.95 -3.90
N MET A 82 7.11 9.05 -4.43
CA MET A 82 7.30 10.29 -3.68
C MET A 82 6.63 11.42 -4.44
N ARG A 83 6.21 12.45 -3.72
CA ARG A 83 5.79 13.72 -4.30
C ARG A 83 6.62 14.84 -3.70
N GLU A 84 6.85 15.89 -4.48
CA GLU A 84 7.45 17.10 -3.94
C GLU A 84 6.49 17.72 -2.92
N ILE A 85 7.02 18.05 -1.75
CA ILE A 85 6.28 18.80 -0.72
C ILE A 85 6.67 20.27 -0.88
N THR A 86 5.71 21.10 -1.29
CA THR A 86 5.95 22.54 -1.51
C THR A 86 5.43 23.40 -0.36
N ASP A 87 4.59 22.84 0.50
CA ASP A 87 3.99 23.53 1.65
C ASP A 87 4.92 23.49 2.87
N GLU A 88 5.20 24.65 3.45
CA GLU A 88 6.16 24.79 4.55
C GLU A 88 5.66 24.16 5.85
N GLU A 89 4.35 24.13 6.11
CA GLU A 89 3.79 23.45 7.27
C GLU A 89 3.90 21.93 7.11
N GLU A 90 3.62 21.39 5.92
CA GLU A 90 3.81 19.97 5.61
C GLU A 90 5.29 19.54 5.70
N ILE A 91 6.22 20.40 5.26
CA ILE A 91 7.66 20.16 5.37
C ILE A 91 8.07 20.05 6.85
N ASN A 92 7.59 20.97 7.69
CA ASN A 92 7.95 21.03 9.10
C ASN A 92 7.20 20.03 9.99
N ASN A 93 6.12 19.42 9.53
CA ASN A 93 5.35 18.45 10.29
C ASN A 93 6.15 17.14 10.50
N PRO A 94 6.54 16.75 11.73
CA PRO A 94 7.36 15.56 11.98
C PRO A 94 6.64 14.24 11.66
N ASN A 95 5.31 14.24 11.56
CA ASN A 95 4.53 13.05 11.23
C ASN A 95 4.53 12.75 9.72
N ASN A 96 4.92 13.71 8.88
CA ASN A 96 5.10 13.47 7.46
C ASN A 96 6.44 12.78 7.23
N VAL A 97 6.44 11.64 6.53
CA VAL A 97 7.66 10.96 6.08
C VAL A 97 8.25 11.74 4.90
N LYS A 98 9.56 12.00 4.93
CA LYS A 98 10.28 12.68 3.85
C LYS A 98 11.25 11.73 3.18
N VAL A 99 11.39 11.85 1.87
CA VAL A 99 12.33 11.09 1.05
C VAL A 99 13.51 11.99 0.71
N VAL A 100 14.73 11.48 0.87
CA VAL A 100 15.95 12.15 0.40
C VAL A 100 16.28 11.60 -0.98
N VAL A 101 16.54 12.51 -1.93
CA VAL A 101 16.90 12.21 -3.31
C VAL A 101 18.35 12.65 -3.57
N ASP A 102 19.06 11.96 -4.47
CA ASP A 102 20.45 12.24 -4.85
C ASP A 102 20.61 13.02 -6.17
#